data_AF-A0A368FHY2-F1
#
_entry.id   AF-A0A368FHY2-F1
#
_cell.length_a   1.000
_cell.length_b   1.000
_cell.length_c   1.000
_cell.angle_alpha   90.00
_cell.angle_beta   90.00
_cell.angle_gamma   90.00
#
_symmetry.space_group_name_H-M   'P 1'
#
loop_
_entity.id
_entity.type
_entity.pdbx_description
1 polymer ?
#
loop_
_entity_poly.entity_id
_entity_poly.type
_entity_poly.pdbx_seq_one_letter_code
_entity_poly.pdbx_strand_id
1 'polypeptide(L)'
;MEVEKRRDVRIEGKTVHSMAIHEGMGKLVVSRKNGANFSDDVIEQYSILCGWLCVHEKVICPDNGGIESVCFVGDRILCTHLNGSVTIADPHSDSIRRVQVCPSPLWSSCAVDATHAAFVSHSASLFILDLKDYTVSTPLGLGVDQRLFSVCSQKDVIAIGAMDSVFIVKNNAVARKMVVPRKV
;
A
#
# COMPACT_ATOMS: atom_id res chain seq x y z
N MET A 1 8.86 30.85 -34.84
CA MET A 1 9.18 29.72 -33.94
C MET A 1 8.56 28.48 -34.59
N GLU A 2 9.38 27.60 -35.16
CA GLU A 2 8.88 26.35 -35.72
C GLU A 2 8.82 25.30 -34.60
N VAL A 3 7.68 24.65 -34.47
CA VAL A 3 7.47 23.60 -33.47
C VAL A 3 7.81 22.27 -34.12
N GLU A 4 8.89 21.65 -33.68
CA GLU A 4 9.30 20.33 -34.15
C GLU A 4 8.41 19.25 -33.51
N LYS A 5 7.78 18.41 -34.34
CA LYS A 5 6.93 17.33 -33.88
C LYS A 5 7.69 16.01 -33.91
N ARG A 6 8.20 15.58 -32.76
CA ARG A 6 8.88 14.29 -32.59
C ARG A 6 7.91 13.15 -32.26
N ARG A 7 8.08 12.00 -32.92
CA ARG A 7 7.31 10.76 -32.71
C ARG A 7 8.20 9.56 -32.38
N ASP A 8 9.50 9.76 -32.37
CA ASP A 8 10.53 8.77 -32.07
C ASP A 8 10.74 8.57 -30.56
N VAL A 9 10.17 9.46 -29.73
CA VAL A 9 10.11 9.30 -28.28
C VAL A 9 8.90 8.45 -27.93
N ARG A 10 9.15 7.24 -27.41
CA ARG A 10 8.11 6.36 -26.88
C ARG A 10 8.09 6.45 -25.36
N ILE A 11 6.99 6.97 -24.81
CA ILE A 11 6.74 6.98 -23.37
C ILE A 11 5.93 5.71 -23.06
N GLU A 12 6.53 4.76 -22.37
CA GLU A 12 5.79 3.59 -21.91
C GLU A 12 4.78 3.99 -20.83
N GLY A 13 3.53 3.59 -21.03
CA GLY A 13 2.46 3.85 -20.07
C GLY A 13 2.61 2.95 -18.85
N LYS A 14 2.65 3.54 -17.66
CA LYS A 14 2.56 2.80 -16.39
C LYS A 14 1.11 2.65 -15.96
N THR A 15 0.73 1.46 -15.48
CA THR A 15 -0.63 1.18 -15.01
C THR A 15 -0.82 1.74 -13.60
N VAL A 16 -1.99 2.31 -13.31
CA VAL A 16 -2.37 2.65 -11.94
C VAL A 16 -2.68 1.35 -11.21
N HIS A 17 -2.05 1.14 -10.06
CA HIS A 17 -2.23 -0.08 -9.26
C HIS A 17 -2.94 0.17 -7.94
N SER A 18 -2.55 1.22 -7.21
CA SER A 18 -3.16 1.58 -5.94
C SER A 18 -3.21 3.10 -5.79
N MET A 19 -4.18 3.59 -5.01
CA MET A 19 -4.38 5.01 -4.75
C MET A 19 -4.75 5.23 -3.29
N ALA A 20 -4.30 6.33 -2.71
CA ALA A 20 -4.71 6.75 -1.38
C ALA A 20 -4.86 8.26 -1.30
N ILE A 21 -5.82 8.72 -0.51
CA ILE A 21 -6.12 10.13 -0.30
C ILE A 21 -5.85 10.48 1.15
N HIS A 22 -5.16 11.60 1.38
CA HIS A 22 -5.07 12.23 2.69
C HIS A 22 -5.92 13.50 2.69
N GLU A 23 -7.11 13.41 3.27
CA GLU A 23 -8.10 14.49 3.26
C GLU A 23 -7.57 15.74 3.98
N GLY A 24 -6.92 15.56 5.14
CA GLY A 24 -6.40 16.68 5.93
C GLY A 24 -5.27 17.48 5.27
N MET A 25 -4.52 16.84 4.35
CA MET A 25 -3.44 17.50 3.60
C MET A 25 -3.87 17.89 2.18
N GLY A 26 -5.04 17.45 1.72
CA GLY A 26 -5.45 17.57 0.32
C GLY A 26 -4.46 16.89 -0.62
N LYS A 27 -3.99 15.68 -0.30
CA LYS A 27 -3.04 14.93 -1.13
C LYS A 27 -3.66 13.66 -1.68
N LEU A 28 -3.36 13.36 -2.94
CA LEU A 28 -3.61 12.07 -3.57
C LEU A 28 -2.25 11.46 -3.92
N VAL A 29 -2.07 10.19 -3.58
CA VAL A 29 -0.94 9.39 -4.05
C VAL A 29 -1.42 8.25 -4.91
N VAL A 30 -0.70 8.00 -6.00
CA VAL A 30 -1.01 6.97 -6.99
C VAL A 30 0.24 6.12 -7.18
N SER A 31 0.17 4.83 -6.86
CA SER A 31 1.23 3.90 -7.26
C SER A 31 1.04 3.50 -8.72
N ARG A 32 2.12 3.59 -9.48
CA ARG A 32 2.17 3.21 -10.88
C ARG A 32 3.16 2.09 -11.10
N LYS A 33 2.73 1.04 -11.80
CA LYS A 33 3.56 -0.12 -12.08
C LYS A 33 4.07 -0.13 -13.50
N ASN A 34 5.33 -0.52 -13.65
CA ASN A 34 5.89 -0.87 -14.93
C ASN A 34 5.74 -2.39 -15.13
N GLY A 35 4.90 -2.80 -16.08
CA GLY A 35 4.61 -4.22 -16.34
C GLY A 35 5.83 -5.04 -16.77
N ALA A 36 6.91 -4.39 -17.24
CA ALA A 36 8.14 -5.07 -17.64
C ALA A 36 9.17 -5.18 -16.50
N ASN A 37 9.28 -4.16 -15.63
CA ASN A 37 10.32 -4.05 -14.60
C ASN A 37 9.75 -3.49 -13.29
N PHE A 38 9.60 -4.35 -12.28
CA PHE A 38 9.12 -3.96 -10.95
C PHE A 38 10.03 -2.98 -10.19
N SER A 39 11.26 -2.78 -10.65
CA SER A 39 12.18 -1.76 -10.10
C SER A 39 11.75 -0.34 -10.44
N ASP A 40 10.95 -0.17 -11.49
CA ASP A 40 10.59 1.14 -12.03
C ASP A 40 9.20 1.58 -11.56
N ASP A 41 8.64 0.90 -10.57
CA ASP A 41 7.39 1.27 -9.92
C ASP A 41 7.60 2.59 -9.18
N VAL A 42 6.66 3.53 -9.35
CA VAL A 42 6.75 4.88 -8.79
C VAL A 42 5.49 5.25 -8.04
N ILE A 43 5.60 6.24 -7.16
CA ILE A 43 4.46 6.90 -6.53
C ILE A 43 4.38 8.32 -7.08
N GLU A 44 3.27 8.65 -7.71
CA GLU A 44 2.96 10.01 -8.11
C GLU A 44 2.15 10.68 -7.02
N GLN A 45 2.60 11.86 -6.58
CA GLN A 45 1.92 12.69 -5.61
C GLN A 45 1.21 13.85 -6.32
N TYR A 46 -0.03 14.08 -5.93
CA TYR A 46 -0.89 15.12 -6.44
C TYR A 46 -1.44 15.96 -5.29
N SER A 47 -1.55 17.27 -5.52
CA SER A 47 -2.31 18.17 -4.66
C SER A 47 -3.74 18.32 -5.17
N ILE A 48 -4.70 18.05 -4.29
CA ILE A 48 -6.13 18.22 -4.51
C ILE A 48 -6.47 19.66 -4.16
N LEU A 49 -6.85 20.47 -5.15
CA LEU A 49 -7.09 21.91 -4.95
C LEU A 49 -8.56 22.18 -4.63
N CYS A 50 -9.44 21.95 -5.60
CA CYS A 50 -10.88 22.11 -5.45
C CYS A 50 -11.63 21.24 -6.46
N GLY A 51 -12.73 20.63 -6.02
CA GLY A 51 -13.53 19.74 -6.87
C GLY A 51 -12.70 18.59 -7.45
N TRP A 52 -12.60 18.54 -8.78
CA TRP A 52 -11.90 17.48 -9.51
C TRP A 52 -10.47 17.88 -9.94
N LEU A 53 -10.01 19.07 -9.56
CA LEU A 53 -8.70 19.56 -9.96
C LEU A 53 -7.60 18.97 -9.07
N CYS A 54 -6.75 18.13 -9.67
CA CYS A 54 -5.54 17.59 -9.07
C CYS A 54 -4.31 18.05 -9.87
N VAL A 55 -3.31 18.60 -9.18
CA VAL A 55 -2.05 19.02 -9.80
C VAL A 55 -0.95 18.05 -9.40
N HIS A 56 -0.24 17.51 -10.38
CA HIS A 56 0.91 16.65 -10.13
C HIS A 56 2.03 17.46 -9.47
N GLU A 57 2.55 16.99 -8.35
CA GLU A 57 3.62 17.68 -7.60
C GLU A 57 4.97 17.02 -7.81
N LYS A 58 5.08 15.72 -7.51
CA LYS A 58 6.35 14.99 -7.57
C LYS A 58 6.15 13.51 -7.82
N VAL A 59 7.21 12.89 -8.31
CA VAL A 59 7.35 11.44 -8.44
C VAL A 59 8.33 10.96 -7.38
N ILE A 60 7.95 9.95 -6.61
CA ILE A 60 8.79 9.27 -5.63
C ILE A 60 9.16 7.92 -6.24
N CYS A 61 10.46 7.61 -6.28
CA CYS A 61 11.00 6.32 -6.71
C CYS A 61 11.49 5.56 -5.47
N PRO A 62 10.73 4.57 -4.96
CA PRO A 62 11.15 3.81 -3.77
C PRO A 62 12.39 2.94 -3.98
N ASP A 63 12.68 2.56 -5.23
CA ASP A 63 13.78 1.66 -5.61
C ASP A 63 13.83 0.37 -4.77
N ASN A 64 12.66 -0.15 -4.41
CA ASN A 64 12.50 -1.19 -3.40
C ASN A 64 11.67 -2.39 -3.89
N GLY A 65 11.66 -2.62 -5.20
CA GLY A 65 10.90 -3.68 -5.85
C GLY A 65 9.41 -3.35 -6.02
N GLY A 66 8.67 -4.31 -6.56
CA GLY A 66 7.31 -4.06 -7.06
C GLY A 66 6.34 -3.61 -5.98
N ILE A 67 5.65 -2.49 -6.21
CA ILE A 67 4.68 -1.90 -5.30
C ILE A 67 3.33 -2.64 -5.44
N GLU A 68 2.69 -2.97 -4.32
CA GLU A 68 1.37 -3.62 -4.32
C GLU A 68 0.26 -2.77 -3.72
N SER A 69 0.57 -1.95 -2.71
CA SER A 69 -0.42 -1.11 -2.04
C SER A 69 0.23 0.19 -1.62
N VAL A 70 -0.56 1.26 -1.61
CA VAL A 70 -0.20 2.54 -1.00
C VAL A 70 -1.30 2.96 -0.02
N CYS A 71 -0.91 3.51 1.11
CA CYS A 71 -1.83 4.13 2.07
C CYS A 71 -1.15 5.32 2.77
N PHE A 72 -1.95 6.12 3.47
CA PHE A 72 -1.44 7.10 4.42
C PHE A 72 -1.56 6.57 5.84
N VAL A 73 -0.53 6.81 6.66
CA VAL A 73 -0.51 6.49 8.10
C VAL A 73 -0.05 7.75 8.83
N GLY A 74 -1.00 8.44 9.44
CA GLY A 74 -0.81 9.86 9.78
C GLY A 74 -0.40 10.65 8.52
N ASP A 75 0.61 11.51 8.65
CA ASP A 75 1.11 12.34 7.55
C ASP A 75 2.23 11.65 6.72
N ARG A 76 2.33 10.32 6.78
CA ARG A 76 3.34 9.55 6.04
C ARG A 76 2.70 8.74 4.93
N ILE A 77 3.38 8.69 3.80
CA ILE A 77 3.04 7.79 2.70
C ILE A 77 3.70 6.46 3.00
N LEU A 78 2.95 5.38 2.92
CA LEU A 78 3.46 4.04 3.10
C LEU A 78 3.09 3.19 1.88
N CYS A 79 4.05 2.45 1.34
CA CYS A 79 3.79 1.46 0.31
C CYS A 79 4.39 0.09 0.64
N THR A 80 3.70 -0.96 0.21
CA THR A 80 4.12 -2.35 0.38
C THR A 80 4.78 -2.88 -0.87
N HIS A 81 5.75 -3.78 -0.68
CA HIS A 81 6.50 -4.37 -1.77
C HIS A 81 6.41 -5.90 -1.83
N LEU A 82 6.56 -6.44 -3.03
CA LEU A 82 6.61 -7.89 -3.29
C LEU A 82 7.81 -8.60 -2.62
N ASN A 83 8.81 -7.87 -2.17
CA ASN A 83 9.96 -8.41 -1.42
C ASN A 83 9.72 -8.48 0.11
N GLY A 84 8.50 -8.18 0.57
CA GLY A 84 8.14 -8.24 1.98
C GLY A 84 8.60 -7.06 2.83
N SER A 85 9.05 -5.98 2.19
CA SER A 85 9.37 -4.73 2.84
C SER A 85 8.31 -3.66 2.61
N VAL A 86 8.41 -2.58 3.38
CA VAL A 86 7.64 -1.36 3.20
C VAL A 86 8.57 -0.19 2.97
N THR A 87 8.12 0.76 2.16
CA THR A 87 8.75 2.07 2.05
C THR A 87 7.86 3.11 2.70
N ILE A 88 8.47 3.97 3.51
CA ILE A 88 7.85 5.08 4.22
C ILE A 88 8.46 6.36 3.64
N ALA A 89 7.62 7.22 3.08
CA ALA A 89 8.03 8.48 2.49
C ALA A 89 7.33 9.66 3.17
N ASP A 90 8.04 10.78 3.25
CA ASP A 90 7.47 12.05 3.68
C ASP A 90 6.88 12.80 2.46
N PRO A 91 5.60 13.21 2.49
CA PRO A 91 5.01 13.99 1.40
C PRO A 91 5.73 15.31 1.09
N HIS A 92 6.41 15.89 2.09
CA HIS A 92 6.99 17.22 2.06
C HIS A 92 8.52 17.24 1.95
N SER A 93 9.18 16.07 2.00
CA SER A 93 10.62 15.97 1.79
C SER A 93 10.99 14.78 0.91
N ASP A 94 12.27 14.65 0.57
CA ASP A 94 12.80 13.50 -0.17
C ASP A 94 13.21 12.35 0.76
N SER A 95 12.83 12.41 2.04
CA SER A 95 13.16 11.36 2.99
C SER A 95 12.39 10.08 2.67
N ILE A 96 13.12 9.02 2.40
CA ILE A 96 12.59 7.68 2.15
C ILE A 96 13.26 6.72 3.13
N ARG A 97 12.44 5.89 3.80
CA ARG A 97 12.91 4.84 4.69
C ARG A 97 12.34 3.50 4.25
N ARG A 98 13.18 2.47 4.28
CA ARG A 98 12.76 1.08 4.09
C ARG A 98 12.72 0.35 5.42
N VAL A 99 11.69 -0.47 5.63
CA VAL A 99 11.60 -1.41 6.76
C VAL A 99 11.29 -2.80 6.21
N GLN A 100 12.08 -3.82 6.59
CA GLN A 100 11.78 -5.20 6.25
C GLN A 100 10.74 -5.76 7.24
N VAL A 101 9.61 -6.26 6.74
CA VAL A 101 8.52 -6.77 7.59
C VAL A 101 8.55 -8.29 7.64
N CYS A 102 8.65 -8.94 6.49
CA CYS A 102 8.66 -10.39 6.37
C CYS A 102 9.48 -10.83 5.16
N PRO A 103 9.88 -12.11 5.06
CA PRO A 103 10.58 -12.64 3.88
C PRO A 103 9.64 -13.02 2.71
N SER A 104 8.38 -12.57 2.74
CA SER A 104 7.34 -12.90 1.76
C SER A 104 6.59 -11.65 1.26
N PRO A 105 5.98 -11.68 0.07
CA PRO A 105 5.27 -10.52 -0.49
C PRO A 105 4.22 -9.91 0.44
N LEU A 106 4.18 -8.58 0.52
CA LEU A 106 3.11 -7.82 1.18
C LEU A 106 2.13 -7.28 0.13
N TRP A 107 0.85 -7.63 0.25
CA TRP A 107 -0.15 -7.36 -0.80
C TRP A 107 -1.01 -6.15 -0.55
N SER A 108 -1.37 -5.92 0.69
CA SER A 108 -2.29 -4.85 1.05
C SER A 108 -1.89 -4.26 2.37
N SER A 109 -2.16 -2.96 2.50
CA SER A 109 -1.89 -2.17 3.69
C SER A 109 -3.10 -1.34 4.07
N CYS A 110 -3.24 -1.07 5.36
CA CYS A 110 -4.14 -0.05 5.84
C CYS A 110 -3.57 0.61 7.11
N ALA A 111 -3.94 1.86 7.36
CA ALA A 111 -3.72 2.49 8.65
C ALA A 111 -4.64 1.85 9.71
N VAL A 112 -4.07 1.51 10.86
CA VAL A 112 -4.84 1.14 12.07
C VAL A 112 -5.13 2.40 12.87
N ASP A 113 -4.11 3.26 13.00
CA ASP A 113 -4.21 4.60 13.58
C ASP A 113 -3.17 5.53 12.93
N ALA A 114 -2.86 6.67 13.55
CA ALA A 114 -1.91 7.65 13.02
C ALA A 114 -0.44 7.18 13.03
N THR A 115 -0.12 6.12 13.77
CA THR A 115 1.25 5.62 13.99
C THR A 115 1.42 4.15 13.67
N HIS A 116 0.33 3.40 13.48
CA HIS A 116 0.37 1.97 13.21
C HIS A 116 -0.24 1.62 11.86
N ALA A 117 0.44 0.74 11.15
CA ALA A 117 0.02 0.20 9.87
C ALA A 117 -0.13 -1.31 9.96
N ALA A 118 -1.19 -1.85 9.35
CA ALA A 118 -1.42 -3.27 9.23
C ALA A 118 -1.13 -3.74 7.80
N PHE A 119 -0.54 -4.92 7.68
CA PHE A 119 -0.20 -5.53 6.40
C PHE A 119 -0.60 -7.00 6.36
N VAL A 120 -1.01 -7.44 5.18
CA VAL A 120 -1.25 -8.86 4.92
C VAL A 120 -0.23 -9.39 3.93
N SER A 121 0.35 -10.53 4.28
CA SER A 121 1.34 -11.22 3.44
C SER A 121 0.76 -12.46 2.77
N HIS A 122 1.43 -12.90 1.71
CA HIS A 122 1.23 -14.22 1.12
C HIS A 122 1.46 -15.38 2.11
N SER A 123 2.18 -15.17 3.22
CA SER A 123 2.37 -16.17 4.27
C SER A 123 1.15 -16.35 5.20
N ALA A 124 -0.04 -15.96 4.75
CA ALA A 124 -1.29 -16.05 5.52
C ALA A 124 -1.22 -15.39 6.92
N SER A 125 -0.43 -14.33 7.03
CA SER A 125 -0.12 -13.66 8.28
C SER A 125 -0.45 -12.17 8.22
N LEU A 126 -0.97 -11.65 9.32
CA LEU A 126 -1.14 -10.23 9.59
C LEU A 126 0.09 -9.71 10.36
N PHE A 127 0.63 -8.59 9.91
CA PHE A 127 1.72 -7.87 10.56
C PHE A 127 1.26 -6.47 10.94
N ILE A 128 1.75 -5.93 12.05
CA ILE A 128 1.57 -4.53 12.44
C ILE A 128 2.94 -3.89 12.56
N LEU A 129 3.12 -2.71 11.96
CA LEU A 129 4.31 -1.88 12.11
C LEU A 129 3.97 -0.63 12.89
N ASP A 130 4.78 -0.33 13.91
CA ASP A 130 4.83 0.97 14.55
C ASP A 130 5.79 1.89 13.78
N LEU A 131 5.29 3.03 13.30
CA LEU A 131 6.06 4.01 12.55
C LEU A 131 6.93 4.91 13.44
N LYS A 132 6.75 4.93 14.77
CA LYS A 132 7.61 5.66 15.70
C LYS A 132 8.94 4.96 15.88
N ASP A 133 8.88 3.68 16.23
CA ASP A 133 10.05 2.87 16.55
C ASP A 133 10.52 2.00 15.38
N TYR A 134 9.75 1.97 14.29
CA TYR A 134 9.96 1.10 13.12
C TYR A 134 10.02 -0.38 13.50
N THR A 135 9.23 -0.78 14.50
CA THR A 135 9.19 -2.14 15.02
C THR A 135 7.99 -2.91 14.45
N VAL A 136 8.23 -4.17 14.10
CA VAL A 136 7.20 -5.07 13.57
C VAL A 136 6.73 -5.96 14.71
N SER A 137 5.42 -6.00 14.94
CA SER A 137 4.81 -6.87 15.95
C SER A 137 4.97 -8.34 15.60
N THR A 138 4.82 -9.22 16.60
CA THR A 138 4.68 -10.66 16.35
C THR A 138 3.55 -10.90 15.35
N PRO A 139 3.78 -11.69 14.28
CA PRO A 139 2.75 -11.93 13.27
C PRO A 139 1.60 -12.73 13.84
N LEU A 140 0.38 -12.35 13.46
CA LEU A 140 -0.82 -13.15 13.69
C LEU A 140 -1.07 -14.04 12.47
N GLY A 141 -0.76 -15.34 12.61
CA GLY A 141 -1.13 -16.33 11.61
C GLY A 141 -2.64 -16.57 11.61
N LEU A 142 -3.27 -16.52 10.43
CA LEU A 142 -4.72 -16.73 10.30
C LEU A 142 -5.11 -18.21 10.16
N GLY A 143 -4.13 -19.13 10.17
CA GLY A 143 -4.36 -20.57 10.09
C GLY A 143 -5.01 -21.02 8.77
N VAL A 144 -4.75 -20.28 7.69
CA VAL A 144 -5.23 -20.62 6.34
C VAL A 144 -4.07 -20.89 5.41
N ASP A 145 -4.24 -21.89 4.55
CA ASP A 145 -3.33 -22.17 3.43
C ASP A 145 -3.82 -21.45 2.15
N GLN A 146 -4.15 -20.17 2.31
CA GLN A 146 -4.66 -19.32 1.24
C GLN A 146 -4.02 -17.94 1.29
N ARG A 147 -3.89 -17.32 0.12
CA ARG A 147 -3.38 -15.96 -0.03
C ARG A 147 -4.39 -14.95 0.53
N LEU A 148 -3.85 -13.94 1.21
CA LEU A 148 -4.60 -12.78 1.68
C LEU A 148 -4.45 -11.66 0.67
N PHE A 149 -5.54 -10.93 0.38
CA PHE A 149 -5.60 -9.98 -0.72
C PHE A 149 -5.88 -8.56 -0.28
N SER A 150 -6.65 -8.37 0.79
CA SER A 150 -7.04 -7.05 1.26
C SER A 150 -7.04 -6.96 2.77
N VAL A 151 -6.76 -5.78 3.29
CA VAL A 151 -6.87 -5.47 4.70
C VAL A 151 -7.50 -4.09 4.85
N CYS A 152 -8.40 -3.95 5.83
CA CYS A 152 -8.89 -2.66 6.28
C CYS A 152 -9.04 -2.67 7.80
N SER A 153 -8.96 -1.49 8.39
CA SER A 153 -9.12 -1.32 9.82
C SER A 153 -10.17 -0.28 10.12
N GLN A 154 -10.89 -0.50 11.22
CA GLN A 154 -11.77 0.47 11.82
C GLN A 154 -11.67 0.33 13.34
N LYS A 155 -11.06 1.32 13.99
CA LYS A 155 -10.82 1.34 15.44
C LYS A 155 -10.03 0.10 15.89
N ASP A 156 -10.60 -0.71 16.78
CA ASP A 156 -10.01 -1.91 17.36
C ASP A 156 -10.24 -3.18 16.51
N VAL A 157 -10.79 -3.04 15.31
CA VAL A 157 -11.14 -4.14 14.42
C VAL A 157 -10.33 -4.06 13.13
N ILE A 158 -9.76 -5.19 12.71
CA ILE A 158 -9.10 -5.36 11.42
C ILE A 158 -9.85 -6.44 10.64
N ALA A 159 -10.29 -6.11 9.43
CA ALA A 159 -10.90 -7.07 8.52
C ALA A 159 -9.90 -7.44 7.42
N ILE A 160 -9.81 -8.73 7.12
CA ILE A 160 -8.86 -9.29 6.16
C ILE A 160 -9.62 -10.11 5.13
N GLY A 161 -9.46 -9.77 3.85
CA GLY A 161 -10.02 -10.51 2.73
C GLY A 161 -9.07 -11.61 2.26
N ALA A 162 -9.59 -12.83 2.20
CA ALA A 162 -9.01 -13.98 1.50
C ALA A 162 -9.88 -14.36 0.29
N MET A 163 -9.52 -15.42 -0.43
CA MET A 163 -10.20 -15.83 -1.67
C MET A 163 -11.68 -16.16 -1.45
N ASP A 164 -12.01 -16.85 -0.36
CA ASP A 164 -13.34 -17.38 -0.07
C ASP A 164 -13.89 -16.96 1.30
N SER A 165 -13.17 -16.08 2.00
CA SER A 165 -13.51 -15.73 3.36
C SER A 165 -13.01 -14.34 3.76
N VAL A 166 -13.68 -13.77 4.74
CA VAL A 166 -13.27 -12.55 5.43
C VAL A 166 -13.01 -12.90 6.89
N PHE A 167 -11.83 -12.53 7.39
CA PHE A 167 -11.44 -12.70 8.78
C PHE A 167 -11.62 -11.38 9.51
N ILE A 168 -12.24 -11.42 10.68
CA ILE A 168 -12.36 -10.30 11.60
C ILE A 168 -11.40 -10.56 12.75
N VAL A 169 -10.41 -9.69 12.88
CA VAL A 169 -9.41 -9.69 13.95
C VAL A 169 -9.77 -8.62 14.96
N LYS A 170 -9.77 -8.99 16.24
CA LYS A 170 -9.97 -8.09 17.38
C LYS A 170 -9.05 -8.53 18.51
N ASN A 171 -8.44 -7.58 19.22
CA ASN A 171 -7.53 -7.86 20.33
C ASN A 171 -6.41 -8.86 19.96
N ASN A 172 -5.80 -8.71 18.77
CA ASN A 172 -4.77 -9.61 18.24
C ASN A 172 -5.19 -11.08 18.10
N ALA A 173 -6.48 -11.38 17.97
CA ALA A 173 -6.98 -12.72 17.73
C ALA A 173 -8.08 -12.72 16.66
N VAL A 174 -8.24 -13.85 15.96
CA VAL A 174 -9.33 -14.05 15.00
C VAL A 174 -10.64 -14.19 15.79
N ALA A 175 -11.47 -13.16 15.74
CA ALA A 175 -12.76 -13.14 16.42
C ALA A 175 -13.85 -13.83 15.59
N ARG A 176 -13.80 -13.71 14.25
CA ARG A 176 -14.79 -14.32 13.35
C ARG A 176 -14.19 -14.64 11.99
N LYS A 177 -14.63 -15.75 11.39
CA LYS A 177 -14.44 -16.07 9.98
C LYS A 177 -15.79 -16.07 9.28
N MET A 178 -15.94 -15.29 8.23
CA MET A 178 -17.12 -15.23 7.39
C MET A 178 -16.78 -15.88 6.04
N VAL A 179 -17.45 -16.96 5.68
CA VAL A 179 -17.20 -17.67 4.42
C VAL A 179 -18.17 -17.17 3.36
N VAL A 180 -17.66 -16.88 2.17
CA VAL A 180 -18.48 -16.52 1.01
C VAL A 180 -19.09 -17.81 0.47
N PRO A 181 -20.43 -17.96 0.46
CA PRO A 181 -21.06 -19.15 -0.07
C PRO A 181 -20.79 -19.26 -1.57
N ARG A 182 -20.25 -20.39 -2.01
CA ARG A 182 -20.15 -20.69 -3.44
C ARG A 182 -21.55 -21.09 -3.92
N LYS A 183 -22.05 -20.44 -4.98
CA LYS A 183 -23.21 -20.96 -5.70
C LYS A 183 -22.78 -22.28 -6.32
N VAL A 184 -23.42 -23.36 -5.89
CA VAL A 184 -23.31 -24.70 -6.50
C VAL A 184 -24.14 -24.70 -7.77
#